data_AF-A0A523KVU6-F1
#
_entry.id   AF-A0A523KVU6-F1
#
_cell.length_a   1.000
_cell.length_b   1.000
_cell.length_c   1.000
_cell.angle_alpha   90.00
_cell.angle_beta   90.00
_cell.angle_gamma   90.00
#
_symmetry.space_group_name_H-M   'P 1'
#
loop_
_entity.id
_entity.type
_entity.pdbx_description
1 polymer ?
#
loop_
_entity_poly.entity_id
_entity_poly.type
_entity_poly.pdbx_seq_one_letter_code
_entity_poly.pdbx_strand_id
1 'polypeptide(L)'
;MNLSGLAAKLETFGLHLRGVTGLSREELKSFQIDVGTDVSIALVGNIGSSYWPVFSQSSEYRDGKPDPLDRWSRRVAEKVAKAIGASAIYPFEGPPYYP
;
A
#
# COMPACT_ATOMS: atom_id res chain seq x y z
N MET A 1 -2.47 15.75 0.66
CA MET A 1 -1.44 14.69 0.85
C MET A 1 -0.08 15.22 0.43
N ASN A 2 0.96 15.13 1.27
CA ASN A 2 2.33 15.50 0.88
C ASN A 2 2.99 14.30 0.16
N LEU A 3 3.08 14.38 -1.16
CA LEU A 3 3.60 13.28 -2.01
C LEU A 3 5.09 12.99 -1.76
N SER A 4 5.90 14.03 -1.56
CA SER A 4 7.33 13.87 -1.28
C SER A 4 7.56 13.16 0.05
N GLY A 5 6.76 13.48 1.06
CA GLY A 5 6.81 12.79 2.36
C GLY A 5 6.35 11.33 2.28
N LEU A 6 5.37 11.01 1.42
CA LEU A 6 4.95 9.64 1.14
C LEU A 6 6.06 8.85 0.43
N ALA A 7 6.61 9.39 -0.65
CA ALA A 7 7.67 8.74 -1.43
C ALA A 7 8.90 8.42 -0.56
N ALA A 8 9.40 9.39 0.21
CA ALA A 8 10.54 9.18 1.10
C ALA A 8 10.29 8.09 2.15
N LYS A 9 9.07 7.97 2.68
CA LYS A 9 8.70 6.91 3.62
C LYS A 9 8.68 5.53 2.94
N LEU A 10 8.13 5.44 1.74
CA LEU A 10 8.07 4.19 0.97
C LEU A 10 9.47 3.68 0.60
N GLU A 11 10.38 4.58 0.23
CA GLU A 11 11.76 4.24 -0.14
C GLU A 11 12.53 3.55 0.99
N THR A 12 12.21 3.85 2.26
CA THR A 12 12.81 3.14 3.41
C THR A 12 12.49 1.64 3.44
N PHE A 13 11.49 1.20 2.68
CA PHE A 13 11.09 -0.20 2.51
C PHE A 13 11.43 -0.75 1.12
N GLY A 14 12.13 0.01 0.28
CA GLY A 14 12.34 -0.34 -1.13
C GLY A 14 11.04 -0.34 -1.94
N LEU A 15 10.04 0.42 -1.50
CA LEU A 15 8.79 0.64 -2.21
C LEU A 15 8.78 2.03 -2.84
N HIS A 16 7.99 2.19 -3.90
CA HIS A 16 7.93 3.42 -4.67
C HIS A 16 6.48 3.81 -4.95
N LEU A 17 6.22 5.11 -4.94
CA LEU A 17 5.00 5.66 -5.48
C LEU A 17 5.03 5.49 -7.01
N ARG A 18 4.06 4.77 -7.57
CA ARG A 18 3.97 4.43 -9.00
C ARG A 18 2.99 5.33 -9.75
N GLY A 19 2.03 5.90 -9.04
CA GLY A 19 1.05 6.82 -9.60
C GLY A 19 0.04 7.26 -8.55
N VAL A 20 -0.67 8.35 -8.84
CA VAL A 20 -1.80 8.82 -8.04
C VAL A 20 -2.92 9.18 -9.00
N THR A 21 -4.12 8.69 -8.75
CA THR A 21 -5.31 9.03 -9.54
C THR A 21 -6.49 9.33 -8.64
N GLY A 22 -7.37 10.22 -9.06
CA GLY A 22 -8.68 10.38 -8.46
C GLY A 22 -9.58 9.19 -8.80
N LEU A 23 -10.51 8.87 -7.92
CA LEU A 23 -11.57 7.90 -8.19
C LEU A 23 -12.90 8.63 -8.41
N SER A 24 -13.63 8.24 -9.44
CA SER A 24 -15.01 8.65 -9.67
C SER A 24 -15.94 8.08 -8.59
N ARG A 25 -17.14 8.65 -8.48
CA ARG A 25 -18.16 8.16 -7.52
C ARG A 25 -18.62 6.75 -7.86
N GLU A 26 -18.64 6.40 -9.13
CA GLU A 26 -18.95 5.08 -9.65
C GLU A 26 -17.89 4.06 -9.24
N GLU A 27 -16.60 4.39 -9.38
CA GLU A 27 -15.49 3.54 -8.94
C GLU A 27 -15.52 3.34 -7.42
N LEU A 28 -15.72 4.40 -6.64
CA LEU A 28 -15.85 4.31 -5.18
C LEU A 28 -16.98 3.36 -4.74
N LYS A 29 -18.13 3.44 -5.40
CA LYS A 29 -19.25 2.50 -5.17
C LYS A 29 -18.87 1.06 -5.52
N SER A 30 -18.18 0.83 -6.65
CA SER A 30 -17.75 -0.54 -7.03
C SER A 30 -16.76 -1.15 -6.05
N PHE A 31 -15.94 -0.31 -5.41
CA PHE A 31 -14.99 -0.71 -4.38
C PHE A 31 -15.59 -0.71 -2.96
N GLN A 32 -16.89 -0.42 -2.81
CA GLN A 32 -17.57 -0.33 -1.52
C GLN A 32 -16.90 0.69 -0.57
N ILE A 33 -16.32 1.75 -1.14
CA ILE A 33 -15.70 2.85 -0.40
C ILE A 33 -16.74 3.97 -0.28
N ASP A 34 -17.23 4.20 0.94
CA ASP A 34 -18.16 5.29 1.25
C ASP A 34 -17.41 6.47 1.88
N VAL A 35 -17.18 7.50 1.07
CA VAL A 35 -16.51 8.74 1.47
C VAL A 35 -17.31 9.94 0.97
N GLY A 36 -17.56 10.90 1.86
CA GLY A 36 -18.34 12.11 1.54
C GLY A 36 -17.58 13.14 0.69
N THR A 37 -16.33 12.85 0.34
CA THR A 37 -15.42 13.78 -0.36
C THR A 37 -14.76 13.10 -1.54
N ASP A 38 -14.17 13.89 -2.44
CA ASP A 38 -13.28 13.35 -3.46
C ASP A 38 -12.06 12.71 -2.79
N VAL A 39 -11.64 11.55 -3.30
CA VAL A 39 -10.47 10.82 -2.81
C VAL A 39 -9.56 10.43 -3.97
N SER A 40 -8.29 10.26 -3.65
CA SER A 40 -7.29 9.75 -4.59
C SER A 40 -6.70 8.45 -4.06
N ILE A 41 -6.43 7.54 -4.98
CA ILE A 41 -5.67 6.33 -4.72
C ILE A 41 -4.21 6.54 -5.15
N ALA A 42 -3.29 6.07 -4.31
CA ALA A 42 -1.86 6.05 -4.61
C ALA A 42 -1.43 4.61 -4.86
N LEU A 43 -0.97 4.32 -6.07
CA LEU A 43 -0.42 3.01 -6.41
C LEU A 43 1.00 2.92 -5.85
N VAL A 44 1.25 1.91 -5.02
CA VAL A 44 2.54 1.64 -4.39
C VAL A 44 3.04 0.29 -4.87
N GLY A 45 4.32 0.23 -5.25
CA GLY A 45 4.92 -1.01 -5.70
C GLY A 45 6.45 -0.94 -5.74
N ASN A 46 7.07 -2.04 -6.10
CA ASN A 46 8.52 -2.14 -6.24
C ASN A 46 9.00 -1.70 -7.63
N ILE A 47 10.29 -1.34 -7.69
CA ILE A 47 11.06 -1.24 -8.94
C ILE A 47 12.10 -2.37 -8.94
N GLY A 48 11.97 -3.33 -9.84
CA GLY A 48 12.82 -4.53 -9.84
C GLY A 48 12.82 -5.21 -8.46
N SER A 49 13.99 -5.54 -7.92
CA SER A 49 14.14 -6.20 -6.62
C SER A 49 14.31 -5.25 -5.43
N SER A 50 13.93 -3.97 -5.56
CA SER A 50 14.18 -2.90 -4.58
C SER A 50 13.74 -3.21 -3.15
N TYR A 51 12.62 -3.91 -2.96
CA TYR A 51 12.14 -4.28 -1.63
C TYR A 51 12.88 -5.48 -1.00
N TRP A 52 13.55 -6.30 -1.82
CA TRP A 52 14.13 -7.57 -1.39
C TRP A 52 15.16 -7.46 -0.26
N PRO A 53 16.10 -6.48 -0.28
CA PRO A 53 17.05 -6.29 0.82
C PRO A 53 16.38 -6.00 2.16
N VAL A 54 15.21 -5.34 2.15
CA VAL A 54 14.45 -5.03 3.37
C VAL A 54 13.56 -6.20 3.77
N PHE A 55 12.83 -6.79 2.83
CA PHE A 55 11.91 -7.88 3.11
C PHE A 55 12.61 -9.15 3.61
N SER A 56 13.73 -9.55 3.00
CA SER A 56 14.51 -10.73 3.42
C SER A 56 15.07 -10.63 4.85
N GLN A 57 15.14 -9.40 5.40
CA GLN A 57 15.57 -9.15 6.78
C GLN A 57 14.41 -9.06 7.78
N SER A 58 13.17 -9.07 7.29
CA SER A 58 11.97 -8.92 8.13
C SER A 58 11.70 -10.14 9.01
N SER A 59 10.95 -9.91 10.09
CA SER A 59 10.44 -10.99 10.93
C SER A 59 9.53 -11.94 10.16
N GLU A 60 8.70 -11.41 9.26
CA GLU A 60 7.75 -12.19 8.48
C GLU A 60 8.45 -13.16 7.54
N TYR A 61 9.56 -12.75 6.92
CA TYR A 61 10.35 -13.64 6.08
C TYR A 61 11.00 -14.78 6.86
N ARG A 62 11.38 -14.54 8.12
CA ARG A 62 12.19 -15.45 8.94
C ARG A 62 11.38 -16.38 9.84
N ASP A 63 10.09 -16.13 10.03
CA ASP A 63 9.27 -16.84 11.01
C ASP A 63 8.62 -18.13 10.47
N GLY A 64 8.76 -18.42 9.17
CA GLY A 64 8.26 -19.64 8.53
C GLY A 64 6.73 -19.73 8.46
N LYS A 65 5.99 -18.67 8.80
CA LYS A 65 4.53 -18.67 8.73
C LYS A 65 4.04 -18.36 7.29
N PRO A 66 2.81 -18.76 6.94
CA PRO A 66 2.21 -18.46 5.64
C PRO A 66 2.25 -16.96 5.28
N ASP A 67 2.22 -16.72 3.98
CA ASP A 67 2.04 -15.40 3.36
C ASP A 67 2.97 -14.31 3.94
N PRO A 68 4.29 -14.57 4.02
CA PRO A 68 5.22 -13.64 4.66
C PRO A 68 5.26 -12.28 3.94
N LEU A 69 5.11 -12.28 2.61
CA LEU A 69 5.08 -11.05 1.82
C LEU A 69 3.79 -10.25 2.06
N ASP A 70 2.64 -10.89 2.19
CA ASP A 70 1.36 -10.21 2.45
C ASP A 70 1.35 -9.61 3.86
N ARG A 71 1.83 -10.36 4.86
CA ARG A 71 1.98 -9.88 6.24
C ARG A 71 2.96 -8.70 6.32
N TRP A 72 4.09 -8.78 5.63
CA TRP A 72 5.05 -7.69 5.54
C TRP A 72 4.45 -6.45 4.86
N SER A 73 3.77 -6.66 3.71
CA SER A 73 3.13 -5.59 2.94
C SER A 73 2.06 -4.88 3.77
N ARG A 74 1.26 -5.64 4.52
CA ARG A 74 0.27 -5.09 5.45
C ARG A 74 0.90 -4.19 6.50
N ARG A 75 1.89 -4.70 7.24
CA ARG A 75 2.58 -3.92 8.29
C ARG A 75 3.22 -2.64 7.73
N VAL A 76 3.86 -2.73 6.57
CA VAL A 76 4.51 -1.57 5.94
C VAL A 76 3.47 -0.54 5.50
N ALA A 77 2.44 -0.97 4.76
CA ALA A 77 1.42 -0.07 4.24
C ALA A 77 0.62 0.59 5.36
N GLU A 78 0.22 -0.16 6.42
CA GLU A 78 -0.46 0.42 7.59
C GLU A 78 0.39 1.48 8.28
N LYS A 79 1.68 1.22 8.46
CA LYS A 79 2.62 2.17 9.07
C LYS A 79 2.73 3.46 8.24
N VAL A 80 2.84 3.33 6.92
CA VAL A 80 2.95 4.48 6.01
C VAL A 80 1.63 5.25 5.95
N ALA A 81 0.50 4.55 5.79
CA ALA A 81 -0.84 5.12 5.72
C ALA A 81 -1.18 5.90 6.98
N LYS A 82 -0.95 5.32 8.18
CA LYS A 82 -1.13 5.99 9.47
C LYS A 82 -0.31 7.28 9.58
N ALA A 83 0.93 7.26 9.07
CA ALA A 83 1.82 8.42 9.14
C ALA A 83 1.37 9.60 8.26
N ILE A 84 0.45 9.38 7.31
CA ILE A 84 -0.07 10.42 6.40
C ILE A 84 -1.59 10.63 6.51
N GLY A 85 -2.26 9.94 7.43
CA GLY A 85 -3.72 10.01 7.59
C GLY A 85 -4.48 9.36 6.43
N ALA A 86 -3.94 8.30 5.83
CA ALA A 86 -4.58 7.53 4.76
C ALA A 86 -4.98 6.13 5.26
N SER A 87 -5.74 5.43 4.44
CA SER A 87 -6.05 4.00 4.60
C SER A 87 -5.27 3.19 3.58
N ALA A 88 -4.69 2.07 4.00
CA ALA A 88 -4.10 1.10 3.09
C ALA A 88 -5.17 0.11 2.62
N ILE A 89 -5.12 -0.22 1.33
CA ILE A 89 -5.94 -1.28 0.70
C ILE A 89 -4.99 -2.22 -0.04
N TYR A 90 -5.42 -3.47 -0.24
CA TYR A 90 -4.52 -4.53 -0.72
C TYR A 90 -5.16 -5.34 -1.85
N PRO A 91 -4.40 -5.71 -2.89
CA PRO A 91 -4.92 -6.50 -4.00
C PRO A 91 -5.22 -7.96 -3.61
N PHE A 92 -4.70 -8.42 -2.46
CA PHE A 92 -4.93 -9.74 -1.89
C PHE A 92 -6.12 -9.78 -0.90
N GLU A 93 -6.82 -8.66 -0.70
CA GLU A 93 -8.08 -8.62 0.04
C GLU A 93 -9.26 -8.58 -0.93
N GLY A 94 -10.37 -9.22 -0.54
CA GLY A 94 -11.60 -9.16 -1.32
C GLY A 94 -12.61 -10.26 -0.97
N PRO A 95 -13.80 -10.21 -1.58
CA PRO A 95 -14.26 -9.16 -2.51
C PRO A 95 -14.63 -7.83 -1.81
N PRO A 96 -14.55 -6.66 -2.49
CA PRO A 96 -14.02 -6.48 -3.86
C PRO A 96 -12.49 -6.52 -3.88
N TYR A 97 -11.91 -7.11 -4.93
CA TYR A 97 -10.47 -7.07 -5.16
C TYR A 97 -10.06 -5.69 -5.69
N TYR A 98 -9.07 -5.08 -5.04
CA TYR A 98 -8.59 -3.74 -5.39
C TYR A 98 -7.52 -3.79 -6.50
N PRO A 99 -7.45 -2.74 -7.36
CA PRO A 99 -6.46 -2.64 -8.43
C PRO A 99 -5.03 -2.44 -7.92
#